data_AF-A0A9W4PPQ9-F1
#
_entry.id   AF-A0A9W4PPQ9-F1
#
_cell.length_a   1.000
_cell.length_b   1.000
_cell.length_c   1.000
_cell.angle_alpha   90.00
_cell.angle_beta   90.00
_cell.angle_gamma   90.00
#
_symmetry.space_group_name_H-M   'P 1'
#
loop_
_entity.id
_entity.type
_entity.pdbx_description
1 polymer ?
#
loop_
_entity_poly.entity_id
_entity_poly.type
_entity_poly.pdbx_seq_one_letter_code
_entity_poly.pdbx_strand_id
1 'polypeptide(L)'
;MADDIARVAKDNWKIRRWVVFIWLTFSAVLISFIVFTGTDTALNQQSVIALIASSTAIIGSYVFGAVWDDNGKRRLMAERDEPEDSEPRRWQRFKI
;
A
#
# COMPACT_ATOMS: atom_id res chain seq x y z
N MET A 1 -14.99 -0.11 -23.65
CA MET A 1 -14.32 1.04 -22.97
C MET A 1 -14.71 1.11 -21.49
N ALA A 2 -16.00 0.99 -21.13
CA ALA A 2 -16.43 0.89 -19.72
C ALA A 2 -15.85 -0.34 -18.97
N ASP A 3 -15.65 -1.44 -19.69
CA ASP A 3 -15.16 -2.72 -19.12
C ASP A 3 -13.68 -2.67 -18.69
N ASP A 4 -12.87 -1.81 -19.32
CA ASP A 4 -11.46 -1.64 -18.96
C ASP A 4 -11.30 -0.85 -17.65
N ILE A 5 -12.17 0.14 -17.40
CA ILE A 5 -12.19 0.89 -16.14
C ILE A 5 -12.59 -0.04 -14.97
N ALA A 6 -13.55 -0.94 -15.21
CA ALA A 6 -13.99 -1.93 -14.23
C ALA A 6 -12.89 -2.96 -13.88
N ARG A 7 -11.98 -3.28 -14.83
CA ARG A 7 -10.81 -4.12 -14.56
C ARG A 7 -9.76 -3.41 -13.69
N VAL A 8 -9.57 -2.10 -13.89
CA VAL A 8 -8.66 -1.30 -13.05
C VAL A 8 -9.23 -1.06 -11.65
N ALA A 9 -10.56 -0.91 -11.55
CA ALA A 9 -11.28 -0.82 -10.26
C ALA A 9 -11.39 -2.17 -9.54
N LYS A 10 -11.08 -3.29 -10.20
CA LYS A 10 -11.06 -4.61 -9.56
C LYS A 10 -9.95 -4.63 -8.53
N ASP A 11 -10.37 -4.58 -7.28
CA ASP A 11 -9.53 -4.40 -6.11
C ASP A 11 -8.43 -5.47 -6.04
N ASN A 12 -7.22 -5.10 -6.48
CA ASN A 12 -6.03 -5.95 -6.50
C ASN A 12 -5.39 -6.10 -5.10
N TRP A 13 -6.18 -5.89 -4.06
CA TRP A 13 -5.80 -5.97 -2.65
C TRP A 13 -5.23 -7.34 -2.26
N LYS A 14 -5.74 -8.41 -2.87
CA LYS A 14 -5.24 -9.77 -2.67
C LYS A 14 -3.78 -9.91 -3.14
N ILE A 15 -3.46 -9.44 -4.35
CA ILE A 15 -2.11 -9.51 -4.92
C ILE A 15 -1.13 -8.68 -4.08
N ARG A 16 -1.54 -7.50 -3.61
CA ARG A 16 -0.68 -6.66 -2.76
C ARG A 16 -0.32 -7.34 -1.43
N ARG A 17 -1.28 -8.02 -0.78
CA ARG A 17 -1.01 -8.79 0.45
C ARG A 17 -0.04 -9.94 0.20
N TRP A 18 -0.17 -10.63 -0.92
CA TRP A 18 0.74 -11.73 -1.28
C TRP A 18 2.19 -11.25 -1.45
N VAL A 19 2.43 -10.08 -2.06
CA VAL A 19 3.79 -9.52 -2.20
C VAL A 19 4.43 -9.26 -0.84
N VAL A 20 3.68 -8.69 0.10
CA VAL A 20 4.15 -8.44 1.47
C VAL A 20 4.46 -9.75 2.20
N PHE A 21 3.56 -10.73 2.13
CA PHE A 21 3.77 -12.04 2.74
C PHE A 21 4.96 -12.78 2.14
N ILE A 22 5.12 -12.79 0.82
CA ILE A 22 6.27 -13.41 0.14
C ILE A 22 7.57 -12.75 0.63
N TRP A 23 7.61 -11.42 0.70
CA TRP A 23 8.81 -10.71 1.16
C TRP A 23 9.14 -10.98 2.63
N LEU A 24 8.14 -10.96 3.51
CA LEU A 24 8.30 -11.29 4.93
C LEU A 24 8.82 -12.71 5.11
N THR A 25 8.25 -13.67 4.38
CA THR A 25 8.67 -15.07 4.44
C THR A 25 10.11 -15.22 3.93
N PHE A 26 10.44 -14.55 2.82
CA PHE A 26 11.80 -14.53 2.27
C PHE A 26 12.82 -13.95 3.24
N SER A 27 12.51 -12.81 3.88
CA SER A 27 13.37 -12.21 4.89
C SER A 27 13.52 -13.11 6.12
N ALA A 28 12.44 -13.74 6.60
CA ALA A 28 12.48 -14.66 7.73
C ALA A 28 13.33 -15.91 7.44
N VAL A 29 13.25 -16.46 6.22
CA VAL A 29 14.08 -17.58 5.77
C VAL A 29 15.56 -17.19 5.72
N LEU A 30 15.88 -16.02 5.16
CA LEU A 30 17.28 -15.53 5.11
C LEU A 30 17.85 -15.28 6.50
N ILE A 31 17.10 -14.64 7.40
CA ILE A 31 17.54 -14.44 8.79
C ILE A 31 17.77 -15.78 9.48
N SER A 32 16.82 -16.72 9.35
CA SER A 32 16.94 -18.05 9.96
C SER A 32 18.15 -18.81 9.41
N PHE A 33 18.41 -18.72 8.10
CA PHE A 33 19.59 -19.33 7.48
C PHE A 33 20.90 -18.72 8.02
N ILE A 34 20.97 -17.40 8.14
CA ILE A 34 22.14 -16.71 8.70
C ILE A 34 22.34 -17.10 10.17
N VAL A 35 21.27 -17.24 10.95
CA VAL A 35 21.35 -17.65 12.37
C VAL A 35 21.83 -19.10 12.53
N PHE A 36 21.34 -20.02 11.68
CA PHE A 36 21.73 -21.44 11.77
C PHE A 36 23.14 -21.73 11.23
N THR A 37 23.60 -20.96 10.25
CA THR A 37 24.86 -21.22 9.53
C THR A 37 25.98 -20.24 9.89
N GLY A 38 25.65 -19.16 10.62
CA GLY A 38 26.53 -18.03 10.85
C GLY A 38 27.45 -18.20 12.05
N THR A 39 28.75 -18.09 11.82
CA THR A 39 29.75 -17.75 12.84
C THR A 39 29.68 -16.25 13.17
N ASP A 40 30.00 -15.87 14.40
CA ASP A 40 29.98 -14.47 14.88
C ASP A 40 30.96 -13.62 14.05
N THR A 41 30.43 -12.97 13.02
CA THR A 41 31.18 -12.17 12.06
C THR A 41 30.43 -10.88 11.79
N ALA A 42 31.17 -9.78 11.63
CA ALA A 42 30.60 -8.46 11.36
C ALA A 42 29.70 -8.44 10.11
N LEU A 43 29.99 -9.32 9.13
CA LEU A 43 29.19 -9.48 7.92
C LEU A 43 27.76 -9.95 8.24
N ASN A 44 27.61 -10.97 9.10
CA ASN A 44 26.30 -11.50 9.49
C ASN A 44 25.47 -10.45 10.23
N GLN A 45 26.10 -9.71 11.15
CA GLN A 45 25.42 -8.63 11.87
C GLN A 45 24.89 -7.55 10.92
N GLN A 46 25.68 -7.17 9.92
CA GLN A 46 25.29 -6.17 8.94
C GLN A 46 24.21 -6.66 7.97
N SER A 47 24.26 -7.93 7.58
CA SER A 47 23.21 -8.58 6.78
C SER A 47 21.87 -8.61 7.50
N VAL A 48 21.84 -8.92 8.80
CA VAL A 48 20.61 -8.92 9.61
C VAL A 48 20.02 -7.51 9.71
N ILE A 49 20.86 -6.49 9.94
CA ILE A 49 20.40 -5.09 9.98
C ILE A 49 19.82 -4.68 8.62
N ALA A 50 20.48 -5.03 7.51
CA ALA A 50 19.98 -4.73 6.17
C ALA A 50 18.65 -5.44 5.86
N LEU A 51 18.47 -6.68 6.32
CA LEU A 51 17.22 -7.44 6.18
C LEU A 51 16.07 -6.83 6.98
N ILE A 52 16.34 -6.39 8.21
CA ILE A 52 15.33 -5.70 9.04
C ILE A 52 14.98 -4.34 8.45
N ALA A 53 15.98 -3.57 8.01
CA ALA A 53 15.77 -2.26 7.40
C ALA A 53 14.96 -2.36 6.10
N SER A 54 15.29 -3.31 5.22
CA SER A 54 14.53 -3.55 3.98
C SER A 54 13.10 -4.03 4.25
N SER A 55 12.91 -4.92 5.23
CA SER A 55 11.57 -5.35 5.67
C SER A 55 10.73 -4.16 6.17
N THR A 56 11.32 -3.29 6.98
CA THR A 56 10.64 -2.10 7.52
C THR A 56 10.29 -1.11 6.40
N ALA A 57 11.20 -0.89 5.45
CA ALA A 57 10.96 -0.02 4.30
C ALA A 57 9.80 -0.54 3.42
N ILE A 58 9.73 -1.85 3.21
CA ILE A 58 8.65 -2.47 2.41
C ILE A 58 7.30 -2.38 3.11
N ILE A 59 7.26 -2.63 4.43
CA ILE A 59 6.04 -2.44 5.23
C ILE A 59 5.61 -0.98 5.21
N GLY A 60 6.53 -0.04 5.43
CA GLY A 60 6.24 1.40 5.44
C GLY A 60 5.70 1.90 4.10
N SER A 61 6.35 1.52 2.99
CA SER A 61 5.89 1.83 1.64
C SER A 61 4.49 1.26 1.37
N TYR A 62 4.21 0.04 1.85
CA TYR A 62 2.90 -0.58 1.71
C TYR A 62 1.80 0.13 2.50
N VAL A 63 2.01 0.42 3.79
CA VAL A 63 1.02 1.11 4.63
C VAL A 63 0.74 2.50 4.07
N PHE A 64 1.78 3.24 3.70
CA PHE A 64 1.63 4.56 3.08
C PHE A 64 0.86 4.48 1.77
N GLY A 65 1.21 3.53 0.90
CA GLY A 65 0.52 3.31 -0.37
C GLY A 65 -0.96 2.92 -0.18
N ALA A 66 -1.29 2.10 0.82
CA ALA A 66 -2.66 1.70 1.12
C ALA A 66 -3.50 2.87 1.64
N VAL A 67 -2.96 3.67 2.57
CA VAL A 67 -3.65 4.87 3.10
C VAL A 67 -3.88 5.89 1.98
N TRP A 68 -2.90 6.08 1.10
CA TRP A 68 -3.03 6.98 -0.04
C TRP A 68 -4.10 6.52 -1.04
N ASP A 69 -4.09 5.23 -1.38
CA ASP A 69 -5.07 4.61 -2.28
C ASP A 69 -6.49 4.67 -1.71
N ASP A 70 -6.66 4.40 -0.42
CA ASP A 70 -7.96 4.49 0.27
C ASP A 70 -8.50 5.91 0.29
N ASN A 71 -7.64 6.92 0.48
CA ASN A 71 -8.07 8.33 0.44
C ASN A 71 -8.48 8.76 -0.97
N GLY A 72 -7.77 8.29 -2.00
CA GLY A 72 -8.15 8.49 -3.40
C GLY A 72 -9.52 7.89 -3.72
N LYS A 73 -9.77 6.63 -3.32
CA LYS A 73 -11.05 5.95 -3.51
C LYS A 73 -12.20 6.69 -2.79
N ARG A 74 -11.99 7.13 -1.54
CA ARG A 74 -13.00 7.91 -0.78
C ARG A 74 -13.38 9.21 -1.48
N ARG A 75 -12.39 9.92 -2.02
CA ARG A 75 -12.63 11.16 -2.77
C ARG A 75 -13.41 10.90 -4.07
N LEU A 76 -13.05 9.85 -4.81
CA LEU A 76 -13.77 9.47 -6.03
C LEU A 76 -15.22 9.05 -5.74
N MET A 77 -15.47 8.35 -4.63
CA MET A 77 -16.82 8.00 -4.20
C MET A 77 -17.63 9.23 -3.80
N ALA A 78 -17.02 10.16 -3.06
CA ALA A 78 -17.67 11.42 -2.68
C ALA A 78 -18.08 12.26 -3.88
N GLU A 79 -17.23 12.34 -4.91
CA GLU A 79 -17.52 13.06 -6.16
C GLU A 79 -18.62 12.36 -6.99
N ARG A 80 -18.70 11.02 -6.95
CA ARG A 80 -19.78 10.26 -7.60
C ARG A 80 -21.13 10.41 -6.90
N ASP A 81 -21.13 10.52 -5.57
CA ASP A 81 -22.35 10.61 -4.77
C ASP A 81 -22.88 12.06 -4.67
N GLU A 82 -22.12 13.06 -5.15
CA GLU A 82 -22.66 14.40 -5.40
C GLU A 82 -23.64 14.35 -6.58
N PRO A 83 -24.91 14.78 -6.40
CA PRO A 83 -25.86 14.80 -7.50
C PRO A 83 -25.37 15.75 -8.59
N GLU A 84 -25.43 15.31 -9.84
CA GLU A 84 -24.99 16.04 -11.05
C GLU A 84 -25.67 17.43 -11.20
N ASP A 85 -26.73 17.71 -10.44
CA ASP A 85 -27.45 18.99 -10.39
C ASP A 85 -27.06 19.92 -9.23
N SER A 86 -26.10 19.52 -8.38
CA SER A 86 -25.72 20.30 -7.20
C SER A 86 -25.09 21.64 -7.60
N GLU A 87 -25.91 22.69 -7.61
CA GLU A 87 -25.43 24.05 -7.85
C GLU A 87 -24.24 24.34 -6.92
N PRO A 88 -23.14 24.90 -7.44
CA PRO A 88 -21.99 25.25 -6.61
C PRO A 88 -22.47 26.08 -5.42
N ARG A 89 -22.12 25.70 -4.19
CA ARG A 89 -22.52 26.42 -2.94
C ARG A 89 -22.28 27.94 -2.99
N ARG A 90 -21.41 28.41 -3.88
CA ARG A 90 -21.20 29.82 -4.24
C ARG A 90 -22.50 30.53 -4.68
N TRP A 91 -23.40 29.87 -5.40
CA TRP A 91 -24.62 30.46 -5.96
C TRP A 91 -25.83 30.41 -5.03
N GLN A 92 -25.84 29.52 -4.03
CA GLN A 92 -26.88 29.49 -2.99
C GLN A 92 -26.91 30.77 -2.13
N ARG A 93 -25.79 31.48 -2.00
CA ARG A 93 -25.69 32.73 -1.24
C ARG A 93 -26.36 33.94 -1.91
N PHE A 94 -26.77 33.80 -3.17
CA PHE A 94 -27.34 34.89 -3.98
C PHE A 94 -28.82 34.70 -4.31
N LYS A 95 -29.46 33.62 -3.84
CA LYS A 95 -30.92 33.44 -3.91
C LYS A 95 -31.57 34.16 -2.70
N ILE A 96 -31.95 35.42 -2.92
CA ILE A 96 -32.86 36.23 -2.08
C ILE A 96 -34.08 36.56 -2.94
#